data_AF-A0A1Q6WL74-F1
#
_entry.id   AF-A0A1Q6WL74-F1
#
_cell.length_a   1.000
_cell.length_b   1.000
_cell.length_c   1.000
_cell.angle_alpha   90.00
_cell.angle_beta   90.00
_cell.angle_gamma   90.00
#
_symmetry.space_group_name_H-M   'P 1'
#
loop_
_entity.id
_entity.type
_entity.pdbx_description
1 polymer ?
#
loop_
_entity_poly.entity_id
_entity_poly.type
_entity_poly.pdbx_seq_one_letter_code
_entity_poly.pdbx_strand_id
1 'polypeptide(L)'
;MFVGHYGVSFAARSVEKTIPLWVLFLAVQLLDVFWSLFVLLGVEKVRIVPGITASNPLDLYYMPYTHSLVGALLWSLGAYVAYRLIRRFGASHRAALLVAVAVFSHWVLDLVVHRPDLPLYDDTLKVGLGLWNHRAVAFLLEVAVLFGGMFLYLRSTTATAALGRYGMPVFGVVMLIVQAVVFFGPPPPSATAAPIEALAFYVVFAAVARWLERRRV
;
A
#
# COMPACT_ATOMS: atom_id res chain seq x y z
N MET A 1 0.61 2.64 6.89
CA MET A 1 0.62 1.16 6.97
C MET A 1 1.50 0.64 5.83
N PHE A 2 2.05 -0.58 5.86
CA PHE A 2 2.87 -1.08 4.74
C PHE A 2 2.25 -2.31 4.07
N VAL A 3 2.53 -3.54 4.52
CA VAL A 3 2.07 -4.74 3.78
C VAL A 3 0.57 -4.99 3.84
N GLY A 4 -0.13 -4.46 4.84
CA GLY A 4 -1.57 -4.56 5.00
C GLY A 4 -2.33 -3.97 3.80
N HIS A 5 -1.77 -2.96 3.12
CA HIS A 5 -2.41 -2.32 1.96
C HIS A 5 -2.63 -3.33 0.83
N TYR A 6 -1.70 -4.29 0.66
CA TYR A 6 -1.83 -5.37 -0.32
C TYR A 6 -3.00 -6.32 -0.01
N GLY A 7 -3.48 -6.39 1.23
CA GLY A 7 -4.73 -7.07 1.57
C GLY A 7 -5.92 -6.53 0.77
N VAL A 8 -6.02 -5.21 0.62
CA VAL A 8 -7.07 -4.58 -0.20
C VAL A 8 -6.92 -4.96 -1.67
N SER A 9 -5.68 -5.09 -2.17
CA SER A 9 -5.43 -5.53 -3.55
C SER A 9 -5.98 -6.94 -3.80
N PHE A 10 -5.72 -7.87 -2.89
CA PHE A 10 -6.25 -9.23 -2.98
C PHE A 10 -7.78 -9.24 -2.88
N ALA A 11 -8.36 -8.49 -1.94
CA ALA A 11 -9.81 -8.39 -1.79
C ALA A 11 -10.47 -7.80 -3.05
N ALA A 12 -9.94 -6.70 -3.61
CA ALA A 12 -10.47 -6.08 -4.81
C ALA A 12 -10.41 -7.01 -6.02
N ARG A 13 -9.31 -7.77 -6.18
CA ARG A 13 -9.17 -8.79 -7.25
C ARG A 13 -10.19 -9.92 -7.10
N SER A 14 -10.62 -10.25 -5.89
CA SER A 14 -11.66 -11.26 -5.64
C SER A 14 -13.05 -10.81 -6.11
N VAL A 15 -13.30 -9.50 -6.13
CA VAL A 15 -14.56 -8.88 -6.57
C VAL A 15 -14.57 -8.63 -8.08
N GLU A 16 -13.45 -8.17 -8.64
CA GLU A 16 -13.31 -7.82 -10.06
C GLU A 16 -12.06 -8.45 -10.66
N LYS A 17 -12.23 -9.64 -11.24
CA LYS A 17 -11.13 -10.44 -11.81
C LYS A 17 -10.56 -9.86 -13.11
N THR A 18 -11.21 -8.87 -13.73
CA THR A 18 -10.70 -8.26 -14.95
C THR A 18 -9.51 -7.32 -14.70
N ILE A 19 -9.35 -6.79 -13.47
CA ILE A 19 -8.22 -5.91 -13.11
C ILE A 19 -7.02 -6.77 -12.69
N PRO A 20 -5.88 -6.75 -13.41
CA PRO A 20 -4.69 -7.52 -13.02
C PRO A 20 -4.26 -7.22 -11.58
N LEU A 21 -3.87 -8.24 -10.82
CA LEU A 21 -3.52 -8.10 -9.40
C LEU A 21 -2.35 -7.13 -9.21
N TRP A 22 -1.36 -7.14 -10.12
CA TRP A 22 -0.24 -6.20 -10.06
C TRP A 22 -0.65 -4.74 -10.22
N VAL A 23 -1.73 -4.46 -10.96
CA VAL A 23 -2.29 -3.10 -11.07
C VAL A 23 -2.87 -2.68 -9.72
N LEU A 24 -3.57 -3.59 -9.04
CA LEU A 24 -4.12 -3.33 -7.70
C LEU A 24 -3.00 -3.14 -6.66
N PHE A 25 -1.92 -3.92 -6.74
CA PHE A 25 -0.72 -3.74 -5.91
C PHE A 25 -0.11 -2.35 -6.06
N LEU A 26 -0.02 -1.85 -7.29
CA LEU A 26 0.44 -0.47 -7.52
C LEU A 26 -0.60 0.55 -7.07
N ALA A 27 -1.89 0.28 -7.24
CA ALA A 27 -2.96 1.19 -6.87
C ALA A 27 -3.00 1.45 -5.35
N VAL A 28 -3.00 0.39 -4.53
CA VAL A 28 -3.00 0.54 -3.06
C VAL A 28 -1.73 1.19 -2.53
N GLN A 29 -0.68 1.29 -3.35
CA GLN A 29 0.60 1.87 -2.98
C GLN A 29 0.90 3.17 -3.73
N LEU A 30 -0.06 3.69 -4.49
CA LEU A 30 0.18 4.80 -5.42
C LEU A 30 0.65 6.05 -4.67
N LEU A 31 0.04 6.33 -3.51
CA LEU A 31 0.41 7.47 -2.68
C LEU A 31 1.86 7.38 -2.21
N ASP A 32 2.26 6.21 -1.71
CA ASP A 32 3.64 5.94 -1.29
C ASP A 32 4.65 5.96 -2.44
N VAL A 33 4.29 5.45 -3.62
CA VAL A 33 5.16 5.53 -4.80
C VAL A 33 5.46 6.99 -5.14
N PHE A 34 4.43 7.85 -5.16
CA PHE A 34 4.65 9.27 -5.39
C PHE A 34 5.32 9.97 -4.22
N TRP A 35 5.03 9.59 -2.98
CA TRP A 35 5.67 10.13 -1.78
C TRP A 35 7.17 9.87 -1.83
N SER A 36 7.60 8.64 -2.16
CA SER A 36 9.02 8.33 -2.30
C SER A 36 9.69 9.19 -3.37
N LEU A 37 9.04 9.38 -4.52
CA LEU A 37 9.56 10.27 -5.57
C LEU A 37 9.60 11.73 -5.10
N PHE A 38 8.59 12.21 -4.40
CA PHE A 38 8.50 13.59 -3.93
C PHE A 38 9.51 13.88 -2.83
N VAL A 39 9.77 12.93 -1.93
CA VAL A 39 10.84 13.03 -0.94
C VAL A 39 12.21 13.09 -1.62
N LEU A 40 12.47 12.23 -2.60
CA LEU A 40 13.74 12.21 -3.35
C LEU A 40 13.96 13.50 -4.15
N LEU A 41 12.89 14.13 -4.64
CA LEU A 41 12.93 15.43 -5.30
C LEU A 41 12.93 16.61 -4.33
N GLY A 42 12.80 16.36 -3.02
CA GLY A 42 12.74 17.40 -1.99
C GLY A 42 11.44 18.21 -1.98
N VAL A 43 10.37 17.71 -2.59
CA VAL A 43 9.03 18.31 -2.56
C VAL A 43 8.34 17.99 -1.24
N GLU A 44 8.32 16.72 -0.85
CA GLU A 44 7.84 16.28 0.46
C GLU A 44 9.02 15.94 1.37
N LYS A 45 8.78 15.86 2.68
CA LYS A 45 9.86 15.77 3.65
C LYS A 45 9.61 14.69 4.69
N VAL A 46 10.70 14.01 5.01
CA VAL A 46 10.78 13.02 6.08
C VAL A 46 12.10 13.20 6.82
N ARG A 47 12.12 12.85 8.11
CA ARG A 47 13.35 12.65 8.87
C ARG A 47 13.22 11.37 9.70
N ILE A 48 14.35 10.76 10.03
CA ILE A 48 14.39 9.56 10.86
C ILE A 48 14.49 9.98 12.32
N VAL A 49 13.46 9.67 13.12
CA VAL A 49 13.40 9.95 14.56
C VAL A 49 13.10 8.65 15.28
N PRO A 50 14.13 7.88 15.69
CA PRO A 50 13.92 6.64 16.42
C PRO A 50 13.06 6.86 17.68
N GLY A 51 12.03 6.04 17.86
CA GLY A 51 11.12 6.14 19.00
C GLY A 51 10.00 7.18 18.86
N ILE A 52 9.88 7.89 17.73
CA ILE A 52 8.76 8.83 17.50
C ILE A 52 7.38 8.14 17.53
N THR A 53 7.35 6.87 17.15
CA THR A 53 6.29 5.90 17.46
C THR A 53 6.94 4.58 17.86
N ALA A 54 6.15 3.64 18.37
CA ALA A 54 6.68 2.31 18.66
C ALA A 54 6.99 1.53 17.38
N SER A 55 6.17 1.62 16.33
CA SER A 55 6.31 0.81 15.10
C SER A 55 7.18 1.42 14.02
N ASN A 56 7.20 2.74 13.90
CA ASN A 56 7.70 3.44 12.72
C ASN A 56 8.59 4.63 13.14
N PRO A 57 9.87 4.67 12.75
CA PRO A 57 10.79 5.75 13.09
C PRO A 57 10.69 6.96 12.13
N LEU A 58 9.80 6.94 11.14
CA LEU A 58 9.65 8.03 10.18
C LEU A 58 8.83 9.17 10.79
N ASP A 59 9.43 10.36 10.85
CA ASP A 59 8.70 11.60 11.09
C ASP A 59 8.33 12.22 9.74
N LEU A 60 7.07 12.01 9.34
CA LEU A 60 6.49 12.41 8.07
C LEU A 60 5.94 13.85 8.16
N TYR A 61 6.82 14.78 8.52
CA TYR A 61 6.40 16.10 8.97
C TYR A 61 5.82 17.00 7.87
N TYR A 62 6.03 16.70 6.58
CA TYR A 62 5.49 17.49 5.47
C TYR A 62 5.20 16.58 4.26
N MET A 63 3.93 16.21 4.08
CA MET A 63 3.45 15.37 2.96
C MET A 63 2.04 15.79 2.45
N PRO A 64 1.82 17.08 2.13
CA PRO A 64 0.50 17.59 1.79
C PRO A 64 -0.02 17.13 0.42
N TYR A 65 0.86 16.69 -0.49
CA TYR A 65 0.46 16.39 -1.87
C TYR A 65 0.08 14.93 -2.07
N THR A 66 0.71 14.02 -1.32
CA THR A 66 0.47 12.58 -1.44
C THR A 66 -0.47 12.05 -0.37
N HIS A 67 -0.33 12.53 0.88
CA HIS A 67 -1.00 11.96 2.05
C HIS A 67 -2.01 12.89 2.73
N SER A 68 -2.30 14.07 2.15
CA SER A 68 -3.47 14.81 2.59
C SER A 68 -4.77 14.12 2.13
N LEU A 69 -5.89 14.32 2.84
CA LEU A 69 -7.18 13.78 2.40
C LEU A 69 -7.54 14.26 0.99
N VAL A 70 -7.36 15.56 0.73
CA VAL A 70 -7.59 16.14 -0.61
C VAL A 70 -6.63 15.54 -1.65
N GLY A 71 -5.33 15.42 -1.33
CA GLY A 71 -4.35 14.79 -2.20
C GLY A 71 -4.72 13.35 -2.54
N ALA A 72 -5.06 12.54 -1.55
CA ALA A 72 -5.49 11.15 -1.72
C ALA A 72 -6.73 11.02 -2.62
N LEU A 73 -7.71 11.92 -2.48
CA LEU A 73 -8.89 11.97 -3.36
C LEU A 73 -8.51 12.32 -4.81
N LEU A 74 -7.61 13.29 -5.01
CA LEU A 74 -7.13 13.69 -6.33
C LEU A 74 -6.33 12.57 -7.01
N TRP A 75 -5.44 11.89 -6.29
CA TRP A 75 -4.71 10.72 -6.81
C TRP A 75 -5.64 9.55 -7.13
N SER A 76 -6.69 9.34 -6.34
CA SER A 76 -7.71 8.33 -6.61
C SER A 76 -8.49 8.64 -7.89
N LEU A 77 -8.89 9.90 -8.09
CA LEU A 77 -9.51 10.37 -9.33
C LEU A 77 -8.54 10.24 -10.52
N GLY A 78 -7.28 10.61 -10.32
CA GLY A 78 -6.21 10.44 -11.31
C GLY A 78 -6.05 8.98 -11.74
N ALA A 79 -6.06 8.05 -10.78
CA ALA A 79 -5.97 6.61 -11.05
C ALA A 79 -7.18 6.07 -11.81
N TYR A 80 -8.40 6.53 -11.49
CA TYR A 80 -9.59 6.24 -12.27
C TYR A 80 -9.42 6.64 -13.73
N VAL A 81 -9.04 7.89 -13.97
CA VAL A 81 -8.88 8.45 -15.33
C VAL A 81 -7.76 7.74 -16.06
N ALA A 82 -6.60 7.55 -15.42
CA ALA A 82 -5.45 6.88 -16.01
C ALA A 82 -5.77 5.42 -16.40
N TYR A 83 -6.47 4.68 -15.53
CA TYR A 83 -6.86 3.31 -15.83
C TYR A 83 -7.81 3.24 -17.05
N ARG A 84 -8.78 4.16 -17.14
CA ARG A 84 -9.65 4.28 -18.32
C ARG A 84 -8.85 4.58 -19.59
N LEU A 85 -7.93 5.56 -19.54
CA LEU A 85 -7.11 5.98 -20.68
C LEU A 85 -6.17 4.87 -21.17
N ILE A 86 -5.42 4.23 -20.27
CA ILE A 86 -4.49 3.14 -20.60
C ILE A 86 -5.23 1.98 -21.28
N ARG A 87 -6.47 1.73 -20.85
CA ARG A 87 -7.36 0.70 -21.42
C ARG A 87 -8.16 1.21 -22.62
N ARG A 88 -7.80 2.38 -23.19
CA ARG A 88 -8.45 3.03 -24.33
C ARG A 88 -9.98 3.12 -24.16
N PHE A 89 -10.41 3.44 -22.94
CA PHE A 89 -11.80 3.45 -22.48
C PHE A 89 -12.57 2.12 -22.57
N GLY A 90 -11.90 1.01 -22.91
CA GLY A 90 -12.49 -0.33 -22.92
C GLY A 90 -12.60 -0.98 -21.54
N ALA A 91 -12.01 -0.40 -20.49
CA ALA A 91 -12.28 -0.82 -19.12
C ALA A 91 -13.65 -0.35 -18.66
N SER A 92 -14.37 -1.23 -17.95
CA SER A 92 -15.66 -0.87 -17.35
C SER A 92 -15.48 0.24 -16.31
N HIS A 93 -16.49 1.09 -16.15
CA HIS A 93 -16.51 2.11 -15.10
C HIS A 93 -16.36 1.49 -13.71
N ARG A 94 -16.95 0.31 -13.49
CA ARG A 94 -16.80 -0.46 -12.24
C ARG A 94 -15.34 -0.81 -11.96
N ALA A 95 -14.62 -1.31 -12.95
CA ALA A 95 -13.21 -1.68 -12.76
C ALA A 95 -12.34 -0.47 -12.46
N ALA A 96 -12.54 0.64 -13.18
CA ALA A 96 -11.82 1.89 -12.92
C ALA A 96 -12.15 2.46 -11.53
N LEU A 97 -13.41 2.40 -11.10
CA LEU A 97 -13.81 2.85 -9.77
C LEU A 97 -13.18 1.99 -8.67
N LEU A 98 -13.09 0.67 -8.87
CA LEU A 98 -12.39 -0.21 -7.93
C LEU A 98 -10.89 0.09 -7.83
N VAL A 99 -10.22 0.48 -8.93
CA VAL A 99 -8.84 0.96 -8.88
C VAL A 99 -8.75 2.24 -8.03
N ALA A 100 -9.65 3.21 -8.23
CA ALA A 100 -9.66 4.44 -7.44
C ALA A 100 -9.94 4.19 -5.96
N VAL A 101 -10.89 3.30 -5.64
CA VAL A 101 -11.17 2.88 -4.26
C VAL A 101 -9.96 2.18 -3.65
N ALA A 102 -9.22 1.38 -4.43
CA ALA A 102 -7.98 0.77 -3.95
C ALA A 102 -6.92 1.82 -3.60
N VAL A 103 -6.75 2.88 -4.41
CA VAL A 103 -5.88 4.02 -4.05
C VAL A 103 -6.37 4.69 -2.77
N PHE A 104 -7.64 5.05 -2.70
CA PHE A 104 -8.18 5.78 -1.54
C PHE A 104 -8.14 4.97 -0.24
N SER A 105 -8.23 3.65 -0.33
CA SER A 105 -8.13 2.76 0.83
C SER A 105 -6.81 2.92 1.58
N HIS A 106 -5.75 3.36 0.89
CA HIS A 106 -4.47 3.66 1.48
C HIS A 106 -4.61 4.70 2.59
N TRP A 107 -5.17 5.87 2.27
CA TRP A 107 -5.35 6.97 3.21
C TRP A 107 -6.23 6.56 4.40
N VAL A 108 -7.28 5.77 4.16
CA VAL A 108 -8.18 5.28 5.22
C VAL A 108 -7.47 4.37 6.20
N LEU A 109 -6.63 3.45 5.72
CA LEU A 109 -5.89 2.54 6.60
C LEU A 109 -4.71 3.25 7.27
N ASP A 110 -4.16 4.27 6.62
CA ASP A 110 -3.16 5.13 7.21
C ASP A 110 -3.72 5.96 8.35
N LEU A 111 -4.93 6.51 8.22
CA LEU A 111 -5.63 7.22 9.29
C LEU A 111 -5.66 6.41 10.60
N VAL A 112 -5.79 5.10 10.51
CA VAL A 112 -5.80 4.21 11.68
C VAL A 112 -4.43 4.14 12.34
N VAL A 113 -3.35 4.03 11.57
CA VAL A 113 -2.03 3.71 12.11
C VAL A 113 -1.16 4.91 12.39
N HIS A 114 -1.29 5.96 11.58
CA HIS A 114 -0.49 7.17 11.68
C HIS A 114 -0.76 7.90 12.99
N ARG A 115 0.29 8.54 13.52
CA ARG A 115 0.12 9.62 14.50
C ARG A 115 -0.60 10.80 13.82
N PRO A 116 -0.97 11.88 14.54
CA PRO A 116 -1.54 13.07 13.93
C PRO A 116 -0.57 13.81 12.98
N ASP A 117 -0.26 13.20 11.84
CA ASP A 117 0.66 13.67 10.81
C ASP A 117 0.04 13.66 9.40
N LEU A 118 -1.16 13.09 9.19
CA LEU A 118 -1.87 13.10 7.91
C LEU A 118 -2.69 14.39 7.76
N PRO A 119 -2.35 15.29 6.83
CA PRO A 119 -3.12 16.52 6.69
C PRO A 119 -4.52 16.26 6.14
N LEU A 120 -5.50 17.11 6.46
CA LEU A 120 -6.78 17.08 5.74
C LEU A 120 -6.70 17.90 4.46
N TYR A 121 -6.08 19.09 4.54
CA TYR A 121 -5.88 20.01 3.43
C TYR A 121 -4.56 20.74 3.62
N ASP A 122 -3.78 20.85 2.54
CA ASP A 122 -2.41 21.38 2.56
C ASP A 122 -1.61 20.70 3.68
N ASP A 123 -0.76 21.41 4.43
CA ASP A 123 -0.05 20.87 5.61
C ASP A 123 -0.76 21.18 6.94
N THR A 124 -2.09 21.33 6.91
CA THR A 124 -2.89 21.77 8.08
C THR A 124 -3.88 20.71 8.55
N LEU A 125 -4.36 20.86 9.80
CA LEU A 125 -5.35 19.99 10.43
C LEU A 125 -4.96 18.50 10.35
N LYS A 126 -3.77 18.16 10.85
CA LYS A 126 -3.24 16.80 10.78
C LYS A 126 -4.01 15.85 11.69
N VAL A 127 -4.37 14.68 11.17
CA VAL A 127 -5.16 13.63 11.82
C VAL A 127 -4.40 12.30 11.82
N GLY A 128 -4.86 11.37 12.66
CA GLY A 128 -4.27 10.05 12.82
C GLY A 128 -4.66 9.46 14.18
N LEU A 129 -5.04 8.18 14.22
CA LEU A 129 -5.48 7.50 15.44
C LEU A 129 -4.33 6.90 16.26
N GLY A 130 -3.12 6.86 15.70
CA GLY A 130 -1.89 6.59 16.42
C GLY A 130 -1.62 5.13 16.75
N LEU A 131 -2.18 4.16 16.00
CA LEU A 131 -1.97 2.74 16.30
C LEU A 131 -0.49 2.32 16.25
N TRP A 132 0.37 3.02 15.51
CA TRP A 132 1.83 2.80 15.53
C TRP A 132 2.48 3.05 16.90
N ASN A 133 1.79 3.66 17.87
CA ASN A 133 2.24 3.70 19.26
C ASN A 133 2.10 2.34 19.97
N HIS A 134 1.34 1.40 19.39
CA HIS A 134 1.09 0.06 19.92
C HIS A 134 1.61 -1.01 18.95
N ARG A 135 2.93 -1.23 18.95
CA ARG A 135 3.63 -2.03 17.94
C ARG A 135 3.01 -3.39 17.64
N ALA A 136 2.67 -4.16 18.68
CA ALA A 136 2.06 -5.48 18.52
C ALA A 136 0.66 -5.40 17.89
N VAL A 137 -0.16 -4.42 18.29
CA VAL A 137 -1.52 -4.24 17.76
C VAL A 137 -1.48 -3.78 16.30
N ALA A 138 -0.60 -2.83 15.97
CA ALA A 138 -0.38 -2.43 14.59
C ALA A 138 0.10 -3.60 13.72
N PHE A 139 0.99 -4.46 14.23
CA PHE A 139 1.48 -5.62 13.50
C PHE A 139 0.37 -6.66 13.26
N LEU A 140 -0.47 -6.90 14.27
CA LEU A 140 -1.65 -7.77 14.13
C LEU A 140 -2.65 -7.23 13.10
N LEU A 141 -2.82 -5.90 13.03
CA LEU A 141 -3.64 -5.27 12.00
C LEU A 141 -3.08 -5.53 10.59
N GLU A 142 -1.78 -5.31 10.39
CA GLU A 142 -1.09 -5.59 9.11
C GLU A 142 -1.32 -7.05 8.67
N VAL A 143 -1.15 -8.01 9.60
CA VAL A 143 -1.41 -9.44 9.39
C VAL A 143 -2.86 -9.68 9.00
N ALA A 144 -3.81 -9.16 9.79
CA ALA A 144 -5.24 -9.41 9.59
C ALA A 144 -5.73 -8.89 8.24
N VAL A 145 -5.34 -7.68 7.85
CA VAL A 145 -5.74 -7.09 6.57
C VAL A 145 -5.09 -7.85 5.40
N LEU A 146 -3.78 -8.11 5.46
CA LEU A 146 -3.06 -8.82 4.42
C LEU A 146 -3.64 -10.23 4.17
N PHE A 147 -3.71 -11.06 5.20
CA PHE A 147 -4.15 -12.44 5.07
C PHE A 147 -5.66 -12.57 4.91
N GLY A 148 -6.45 -11.64 5.47
CA GLY A 148 -7.89 -11.57 5.22
C GLY A 148 -8.20 -11.32 3.74
N GLY A 149 -7.53 -10.33 3.14
CA GLY A 149 -7.63 -10.07 1.71
C GLY A 149 -7.15 -11.24 0.86
N MET A 150 -5.99 -11.81 1.20
CA MET A 150 -5.44 -12.98 0.52
C MET A 150 -6.39 -14.19 0.58
N PHE A 151 -7.04 -14.43 1.73
CA PHE A 151 -8.02 -15.49 1.88
C PHE A 151 -9.19 -15.33 0.91
N LEU A 152 -9.75 -14.12 0.79
CA LEU A 152 -10.81 -13.82 -0.19
C LEU A 152 -10.35 -14.09 -1.62
N TYR A 153 -9.15 -13.64 -1.97
CA TYR A 153 -8.54 -13.91 -3.28
C TYR A 153 -8.38 -15.40 -3.57
N LEU A 154 -7.83 -16.16 -2.63
CA LEU A 154 -7.59 -17.60 -2.78
C LEU A 154 -8.89 -18.41 -2.86
N ARG A 155 -9.95 -18.01 -2.15
CA ARG A 155 -11.28 -18.64 -2.32
C ARG A 155 -11.91 -18.32 -3.67
N SER A 156 -11.62 -17.15 -4.22
CA SER A 156 -12.19 -16.72 -5.50
C SER A 156 -11.44 -17.27 -6.73
N THR A 157 -10.26 -17.88 -6.56
CA THR A 157 -9.41 -18.33 -7.66
C THR A 157 -8.93 -19.77 -7.47
N THR A 158 -8.77 -20.50 -8.56
CA THR A 158 -8.30 -21.88 -8.57
C THR A 158 -6.86 -21.95 -9.05
N ALA A 159 -6.01 -22.70 -8.36
CA ALA A 159 -4.63 -22.91 -8.78
C ALA A 159 -4.56 -23.81 -10.03
N THR A 160 -3.70 -23.47 -10.99
CA THR A 160 -3.45 -24.30 -12.18
C THR A 160 -2.20 -25.18 -12.03
N ALA A 161 -1.38 -24.95 -11.00
CA ALA A 161 -0.18 -25.73 -10.68
C ALA A 161 0.15 -25.63 -9.17
N ALA A 162 1.10 -26.42 -8.68
CA ALA A 162 1.57 -26.37 -7.30
C ALA A 162 2.08 -24.96 -6.90
N LEU A 163 2.79 -24.29 -7.81
CA LEU A 163 3.21 -22.89 -7.62
C LEU A 163 2.01 -21.95 -7.48
N GLY A 164 0.90 -22.21 -8.19
CA GLY A 164 -0.34 -21.48 -8.01
C GLY A 164 -0.91 -21.69 -6.61
N ARG A 165 -0.88 -22.93 -6.10
CA ARG A 165 -1.43 -23.30 -4.78
C ARG A 165 -0.68 -22.64 -3.63
N TYR A 166 0.66 -22.68 -3.64
CA TYR A 166 1.49 -22.26 -2.51
C TYR A 166 2.20 -20.92 -2.70
N GLY A 167 2.38 -20.45 -3.95
CA GLY A 167 3.17 -19.27 -4.24
C GLY A 167 2.60 -17.99 -3.60
N MET A 168 1.28 -17.79 -3.65
CA MET A 168 0.64 -16.63 -3.04
C MET A 168 0.73 -16.63 -1.49
N PRO A 169 0.40 -17.74 -0.79
CA PRO A 169 0.68 -17.84 0.65
C PRO A 169 2.13 -17.60 1.03
N VAL A 170 3.09 -18.22 0.32
CA VAL A 170 4.53 -18.03 0.58
C VAL A 170 4.92 -16.57 0.37
N PHE A 171 4.43 -15.94 -0.69
CA PHE A 171 4.66 -14.52 -0.93
C PHE A 171 4.07 -13.63 0.17
N GLY A 172 2.87 -13.96 0.68
CA GLY A 172 2.29 -13.30 1.86
C GLY A 172 3.18 -13.40 3.10
N VAL A 173 3.74 -14.58 3.36
CA VAL A 173 4.68 -14.79 4.47
C VAL A 173 5.96 -14.00 4.26
N VAL A 174 6.51 -13.94 3.04
CA VAL A 174 7.68 -13.11 2.73
C VAL A 174 7.39 -11.63 2.99
N MET A 175 6.25 -11.10 2.54
CA MET A 175 5.84 -9.72 2.85
C MET A 175 5.73 -9.51 4.36
N LEU A 176 5.14 -10.45 5.10
CA LEU A 176 5.05 -10.36 6.56
C LEU A 176 6.43 -10.35 7.24
N ILE A 177 7.40 -11.12 6.74
CA ILE A 177 8.78 -11.08 7.24
C ILE A 177 9.38 -9.69 7.01
N VAL A 178 9.20 -9.11 5.82
CA VAL A 178 9.65 -7.74 5.55
C VAL A 178 8.99 -6.75 6.52
N GLN A 179 7.68 -6.87 6.75
CA GLN A 179 6.95 -6.04 7.72
C GLN A 179 7.52 -6.18 9.14
N ALA A 180 7.89 -7.41 9.54
CA ALA A 180 8.51 -7.64 10.84
C ALA A 180 9.87 -6.93 10.94
N VAL A 181 10.67 -6.95 9.87
CA VAL A 181 11.93 -6.18 9.81
C VAL A 181 11.65 -4.68 9.92
N VAL A 182 10.63 -4.15 9.24
CA VAL A 182 10.26 -2.72 9.33
C VAL A 182 9.86 -2.32 10.76
N PHE A 183 9.15 -3.17 11.50
CA PHE A 183 8.65 -2.85 12.85
C PHE A 183 9.63 -3.13 13.99
N PHE A 184 10.46 -4.17 13.84
CA PHE A 184 11.31 -4.69 14.92
C PHE A 184 12.82 -4.58 14.60
N GLY A 185 13.18 -4.29 13.36
CA GLY A 185 14.55 -4.06 12.92
C GLY A 185 15.06 -2.65 13.21
N PRO A 186 16.31 -2.35 12.82
CA PRO A 186 16.87 -1.02 12.96
C PRO A 186 16.15 -0.02 12.03
N PRO A 187 16.12 1.28 12.39
CA PRO A 187 15.62 2.33 11.49
C PRO A 187 16.42 2.38 10.18
N PRO A 188 15.83 2.89 9.09
CA PRO A 188 16.58 3.21 7.89
C PRO A 188 17.75 4.16 8.20
N PRO A 189 18.90 4.02 7.53
CA PRO A 189 20.11 4.77 7.87
C PRO A 189 20.02 6.26 7.52
N SER A 190 19.07 6.66 6.67
CA SER A 190 18.87 8.07 6.29
C SER A 190 17.47 8.34 5.75
N ALA A 191 17.10 9.61 5.66
CA ALA A 191 15.87 10.08 5.04
C ALA A 191 15.79 9.77 3.53
N THR A 192 16.94 9.51 2.88
CA THR A 192 17.02 9.12 1.47
C THR A 192 16.92 7.60 1.29
N ALA A 193 17.43 6.81 2.24
CA ALA A 193 17.37 5.35 2.17
C ALA A 193 15.93 4.83 2.26
N ALA A 194 15.13 5.37 3.19
CA ALA A 194 13.74 4.97 3.40
C ALA A 194 12.88 4.97 2.11
N PRO A 195 12.78 6.07 1.33
CA PRO A 195 11.97 6.07 0.11
C PRO A 195 12.53 5.18 -1.00
N ILE A 196 13.85 4.98 -1.08
CA ILE A 196 14.49 4.08 -2.07
C ILE A 196 14.13 2.63 -1.77
N GLU A 197 14.31 2.20 -0.52
CA GLU A 197 13.97 0.84 -0.08
C GLU A 197 12.47 0.56 -0.29
N ALA A 198 11.62 1.52 0.07
CA ALA A 198 10.18 1.45 -0.14
C ALA A 198 9.83 1.26 -1.63
N LEU A 199 10.37 2.10 -2.53
CA LEU A 199 10.16 1.95 -3.98
C LEU A 199 10.59 0.59 -4.51
N ALA A 200 11.73 0.08 -4.05
CA ALA A 200 12.21 -1.23 -4.44
C ALA A 200 11.21 -2.33 -4.06
N PHE A 201 10.69 -2.31 -2.83
CA PHE A 201 9.66 -3.26 -2.39
C PHE A 201 8.38 -3.14 -3.21
N TYR A 202 7.88 -1.92 -3.46
CA TYR A 202 6.64 -1.70 -4.22
C TYR A 202 6.73 -2.30 -5.64
N VAL A 203 7.86 -2.07 -6.32
CA VAL A 203 8.11 -2.61 -7.67
C VAL A 203 8.26 -4.14 -7.63
N VAL A 204 9.07 -4.66 -6.70
CA VAL A 204 9.32 -6.11 -6.57
C VAL A 204 8.02 -6.84 -6.24
N PHE A 205 7.22 -6.33 -5.29
CA PHE A 205 5.97 -6.96 -4.89
C PHE A 205 4.95 -6.97 -6.03
N ALA A 206 4.81 -5.87 -6.78
CA ALA A 206 3.95 -5.83 -7.96
C ALA A 206 4.43 -6.81 -9.06
N ALA A 207 5.75 -6.92 -9.28
CA ALA A 207 6.32 -7.86 -10.25
C ALA A 207 6.09 -9.33 -9.85
N VAL A 208 6.29 -9.68 -8.58
CA VAL A 208 6.01 -11.03 -8.05
C VAL A 208 4.52 -11.34 -8.13
N ALA A 209 3.65 -10.39 -7.80
CA ALA A 209 2.20 -10.55 -7.95
C ALA A 209 1.80 -10.82 -9.40
N ARG A 210 2.38 -10.10 -10.37
CA ARG A 210 2.18 -10.33 -11.82
C ARG A 210 2.63 -11.72 -12.27
N TRP A 211 3.70 -12.24 -11.69
CA TRP A 211 4.21 -13.56 -12.03
C TRP A 211 3.31 -14.67 -11.44
N LEU A 212 2.92 -14.54 -10.17
CA LEU A 212 2.13 -15.53 -9.47
C LEU A 212 0.66 -15.55 -9.92
N GLU A 213 0.07 -14.40 -10.27
CA GLU A 213 -1.34 -14.35 -10.70
C GLU A 213 -1.61 -15.22 -11.94
N ARG A 214 -0.61 -15.36 -12.83
CA ARG A 214 -0.70 -16.18 -14.04
C ARG A 214 -0.81 -17.68 -13.75
N ARG A 215 -0.64 -18.09 -12.49
CA ARG A 215 -0.72 -19.47 -12.02
C ARG A 215 -2.06 -19.80 -11.36
N ARG A 216 -3.03 -18.88 -11.43
CA ARG A 216 -4.39 -19.05 -10.91
C ARG A 216 -5.43 -18.47 -11.88
N VAL A 217 -6.64 -19.04 -11.88
CA VAL A 217 -7.81 -18.61 -12.70
C VAL A 217 -9.03 -18.31 -11.83
#